data_AF-A0A669C7D8-F1
#
_entry.id   AF-A0A669C7D8-F1
#
_cell.length_a   1.000
_cell.length_b   1.000
_cell.length_c   1.000
_cell.angle_alpha   90.00
_cell.angle_beta   90.00
_cell.angle_gamma   90.00
#
_symmetry.space_group_name_H-M   'P 1'
#
loop_
_entity.id
_entity.type
_entity.pdbx_description
1 polymer ?
#
loop_
_entity_poly.entity_id
_entity_poly.type
_entity_poly.pdbx_seq_one_letter_code
_entity_poly.pdbx_strand_id
1 'polypeptide(L)'
;MVAGELVQEHLRAGTGAPDDITVGRKEPEDEERHAERPHGAAHAGGAGETGSKRAQELEEDKEAPPDEREVMLPNGGGGGEGEAEEEEEKRLETRVYARRFAVLAVFSLYSLVNAFQWIQYSIITNVFTQYYGVTNDKVDWLSIVYMVAYVPLIFPATWLLDRKGLRLTALLGAGLNCAGAWLKCASVNPQLFAVTVTAQVICSVAQVFILGLPSRVASVWFGPREVSTACATAVLGNQLGTAIGFLLPPVLVPNTPDNVELTGHNIMIMFYGTAAVSTVLFVLAVIVIKDRPPLPPSQAQAVLPDSPPEDYSYKQSILNLVKNKAFVLLLITYGIMTGSFYSVSTLLNQMIMACYENQELNAGRIGLTLVVAGMVGSILCGLWLDRTKLYKITTLIVYILSFVGMLVFTFTLNLNNIHLVFVTAGVLGFFMTGYLPLGFEFGVEITYPESEGTSSGLLNAFAQIFGIIFTLIQGKLTTDHNPLAGNLFLCAWIFLGIILTALIKSELKRHNVNMGADANHLQAVTFRGDRFLNLSLLSLNIKSLFVSVLAFSLANCPLSRQGFKTLSFYTLSCCQLVVSNDFA
;
A
#
# COMPACT_ATOMS: atom_id res chain seq x y z
N MET A 1 -2.82 -0.93 28.65
CA MET A 1 -2.50 -0.27 29.92
C MET A 1 -1.59 0.91 29.60
N VAL A 2 -1.70 2.04 30.30
CA VAL A 2 -1.07 3.33 29.94
C VAL A 2 0.07 3.66 30.93
N ALA A 3 1.00 4.51 30.48
CA ALA A 3 2.00 5.30 31.24
C ALA A 3 3.44 4.75 31.32
N GLY A 4 4.39 5.71 31.35
CA GLY A 4 5.84 5.51 31.20
C GLY A 4 6.28 5.78 29.74
N GLU A 5 7.06 6.81 29.39
CA GLU A 5 7.87 7.74 30.20
C GLU A 5 7.75 9.18 29.68
N LEU A 6 7.73 10.17 30.58
CA LEU A 6 7.74 11.60 30.23
C LEU A 6 8.35 12.42 31.38
N VAL A 7 9.62 12.18 31.72
CA VAL A 7 10.43 13.07 32.58
C VAL A 7 11.90 13.05 32.13
N GLN A 8 12.32 14.03 31.34
CA GLN A 8 13.69 14.57 31.43
C GLN A 8 13.72 16.01 30.93
N GLU A 9 13.12 16.90 31.73
CA GLU A 9 13.24 18.35 31.58
C GLU A 9 14.30 18.90 32.56
N HIS A 10 14.66 20.17 32.43
CA HIS A 10 15.57 20.93 33.30
C HIS A 10 17.07 20.60 33.23
N LEU A 11 17.75 21.16 32.21
CA LEU A 11 19.05 21.82 32.39
C LEU A 11 19.43 22.71 31.18
N ARG A 12 18.93 23.95 31.16
CA ARG A 12 19.58 25.19 30.62
C ARG A 12 18.59 26.35 30.57
N ALA A 13 18.56 27.14 31.65
CA ALA A 13 18.06 28.51 31.65
C ALA A 13 19.26 29.47 31.69
N GLY A 14 19.12 30.64 31.06
CA GLY A 14 20.18 31.64 30.90
C GLY A 14 20.96 31.47 29.58
N THR A 15 21.29 32.52 28.81
CA THR A 15 21.19 33.97 29.09
C THR A 15 21.14 34.80 27.81
N GLY A 16 20.38 35.90 27.80
CA GLY A 16 20.66 37.09 26.98
C GLY A 16 20.00 37.16 25.59
N ALA A 17 18.96 38.00 25.48
CA ALA A 17 18.52 38.63 24.25
C ALA A 17 18.12 40.09 24.58
N PRO A 18 18.63 41.10 23.87
CA PRO A 18 18.14 42.48 23.97
C PRO A 18 17.00 42.73 22.96
N ASP A 19 16.15 43.69 23.29
CA ASP A 19 15.01 44.12 22.49
C ASP A 19 15.39 44.98 21.26
N ASP A 20 14.36 45.24 20.44
CA ASP A 20 14.15 46.44 19.61
C ASP A 20 14.84 46.54 18.23
N ILE A 21 14.05 46.32 17.17
CA ILE A 21 14.29 46.88 15.81
C ILE A 21 12.95 47.24 15.15
N THR A 22 12.62 48.54 15.13
CA THR A 22 11.64 49.12 14.19
C THR A 22 12.16 49.09 12.75
N VAL A 23 11.35 48.67 11.78
CA VAL A 23 11.68 48.74 10.34
C VAL A 23 10.88 49.85 9.67
N GLY A 24 11.59 50.86 9.15
CA GLY A 24 11.00 51.96 8.38
C GLY A 24 10.61 51.52 6.95
N ARG A 25 9.42 51.93 6.51
CA ARG A 25 8.92 51.71 5.15
C ARG A 25 9.64 52.66 4.18
N LYS A 26 10.20 52.13 3.09
CA LYS A 26 10.79 52.92 2.01
C LYS A 26 9.90 52.79 0.77
N GLU A 27 9.48 53.91 0.22
CA GLU A 27 8.68 53.98 -1.00
C GLU A 27 9.57 53.72 -2.24
N PRO A 28 9.04 53.07 -3.30
CA PRO A 28 9.65 53.10 -4.62
C PRO A 28 9.13 54.31 -5.42
N GLU A 29 10.05 54.96 -6.14
CA GLU A 29 9.80 56.13 -6.99
C GLU A 29 9.12 55.75 -8.32
N ASP A 30 8.42 56.72 -8.91
CA ASP A 30 7.79 56.60 -10.23
C ASP A 30 8.82 56.49 -11.38
N GLU A 31 8.54 55.65 -12.39
CA GLU A 31 9.09 55.82 -13.74
C GLU A 31 7.97 55.80 -14.79
N GLU A 32 7.99 56.82 -15.66
CA GLU A 32 6.99 57.08 -16.69
C GLU A 32 7.07 56.06 -17.85
N ARG A 33 5.92 55.77 -18.48
CA ARG A 33 5.87 55.65 -19.95
C ARG A 33 4.50 55.90 -20.55
N HIS A 34 4.45 56.84 -21.48
CA HIS A 34 3.33 57.11 -22.39
C HIS A 34 2.96 55.90 -23.27
N ALA A 35 1.66 55.72 -23.57
CA ALA A 35 1.13 55.84 -24.94
C ALA A 35 -0.42 55.77 -25.02
N GLU A 36 -1.00 56.85 -25.56
CA GLU A 36 -2.11 56.91 -26.53
C GLU A 36 -3.44 56.12 -26.33
N ARG A 37 -4.53 56.90 -26.19
CA ARG A 37 -5.89 56.52 -26.61
C ARG A 37 -6.06 56.70 -28.13
N PRO A 38 -7.14 56.17 -28.71
CA PRO A 38 -8.03 57.07 -29.46
C PRO A 38 -9.51 57.02 -29.03
N HIS A 39 -10.22 58.11 -29.35
CA HIS A 39 -11.66 58.32 -29.11
C HIS A 39 -12.55 57.74 -30.23
N GLY A 40 -13.84 57.55 -29.92
CA GLY A 40 -14.92 57.30 -30.91
C GLY A 40 -16.08 56.50 -30.30
N ALA A 41 -17.00 57.07 -29.50
CA ALA A 41 -18.07 58.00 -29.88
C ALA A 41 -19.12 57.42 -30.85
N ALA A 42 -20.26 56.98 -30.31
CA ALA A 42 -21.61 57.19 -30.88
C ALA A 42 -22.70 56.65 -29.94
N HIS A 43 -23.56 57.53 -29.42
CA HIS A 43 -24.87 57.16 -28.86
C HIS A 43 -25.95 57.81 -29.74
N ALA A 44 -26.82 56.97 -30.29
CA ALA A 44 -28.17 57.32 -30.74
C ALA A 44 -29.06 56.15 -30.29
N GLY A 45 -30.27 56.31 -29.81
CA GLY A 45 -31.17 57.47 -29.86
C GLY A 45 -32.55 56.91 -30.19
N GLY A 46 -33.47 56.90 -29.23
CA GLY A 46 -34.77 56.26 -29.41
C GLY A 46 -35.51 56.04 -28.09
N ALA A 47 -36.38 56.98 -27.73
CA ALA A 47 -37.42 56.79 -26.72
C ALA A 47 -38.77 56.54 -27.42
N GLY A 48 -39.65 55.75 -26.81
CA GLY A 48 -40.99 55.48 -27.36
C GLY A 48 -41.73 54.32 -26.71
N GLU A 49 -42.41 54.61 -25.60
CA GLU A 49 -43.69 54.04 -25.08
C GLU A 49 -44.10 52.59 -25.46
N THR A 50 -44.52 51.74 -24.51
CA THR A 50 -45.91 51.71 -24.04
C THR A 50 -46.16 50.68 -22.91
N GLY A 51 -47.09 50.98 -21.98
CA GLY A 51 -48.14 50.00 -21.65
C GLY A 51 -48.08 49.10 -20.39
N SER A 52 -48.34 49.68 -19.21
CA SER A 52 -49.30 49.16 -18.18
C SER A 52 -49.05 47.82 -17.43
N LYS A 53 -48.91 47.90 -16.09
CA LYS A 53 -49.98 47.55 -15.09
C LYS A 53 -49.51 47.54 -13.62
N ARG A 54 -50.23 48.28 -12.74
CA ARG A 54 -50.41 48.11 -11.26
C ARG A 54 -49.15 48.20 -10.35
N ALA A 55 -49.21 48.73 -9.12
CA ALA A 55 -50.27 49.44 -8.38
C ALA A 55 -49.68 50.36 -7.28
N GLN A 56 -50.47 51.39 -6.91
CA GLN A 56 -50.55 52.15 -5.65
C GLN A 56 -49.39 52.10 -4.62
N GLU A 57 -48.86 53.29 -4.30
CA GLU A 57 -48.94 53.90 -2.94
C GLU A 57 -48.66 55.43 -3.05
N LEU A 58 -49.13 56.24 -2.09
CA LEU A 58 -49.17 57.71 -2.20
C LEU A 58 -49.13 58.40 -0.81
N GLU A 59 -48.24 59.39 -0.65
CA GLU A 59 -48.26 60.52 0.33
C GLU A 59 -48.15 60.24 1.86
N GLU A 60 -47.71 61.16 2.74
CA GLU A 60 -47.23 62.58 2.72
C GLU A 60 -46.32 62.81 3.98
N ASP A 61 -45.49 63.84 4.22
CA ASP A 61 -44.87 64.92 3.40
C ASP A 61 -43.42 65.23 3.89
N LYS A 62 -43.24 66.15 4.87
CA LYS A 62 -41.97 66.80 5.26
C LYS A 62 -41.97 67.30 6.72
N GLU A 63 -40.81 67.61 7.32
CA GLU A 63 -40.33 69.01 7.52
C GLU A 63 -38.89 69.10 8.09
N ALA A 64 -38.34 70.32 8.22
CA ALA A 64 -36.91 70.62 8.24
C ALA A 64 -36.38 71.22 9.59
N PRO A 65 -35.29 72.03 9.65
CA PRO A 65 -34.07 71.67 10.40
C PRO A 65 -33.81 72.56 11.63
N PRO A 66 -32.67 72.35 12.34
CA PRO A 66 -31.94 73.48 12.91
C PRO A 66 -30.43 73.51 12.60
N ASP A 67 -29.79 74.58 13.07
CA ASP A 67 -28.66 75.28 12.44
C ASP A 67 -27.26 74.95 13.02
N GLU A 68 -26.23 75.44 12.35
CA GLU A 68 -24.80 75.22 12.60
C GLU A 68 -24.28 75.87 13.91
N ARG A 69 -23.43 75.14 14.64
CA ARG A 69 -22.02 75.51 14.96
C ARG A 69 -21.42 74.64 16.07
N GLU A 70 -20.59 73.66 15.68
CA GLU A 70 -19.21 73.48 16.16
C GLU A 70 -18.60 72.24 15.48
N VAL A 71 -17.67 72.45 14.55
CA VAL A 71 -16.88 71.37 13.93
C VAL A 71 -15.40 71.67 14.11
N MET A 72 -14.81 71.02 15.11
CA MET A 72 -13.40 70.65 15.13
C MET A 72 -13.30 69.22 15.63
N LEU A 73 -12.32 68.48 15.08
CA LEU A 73 -12.08 67.03 15.24
C LEU A 73 -13.01 66.12 14.41
N PRO A 74 -12.49 65.40 13.39
CA PRO A 74 -13.28 64.46 12.62
C PRO A 74 -13.40 63.12 13.36
N ASN A 75 -14.64 62.70 13.60
CA ASN A 75 -14.96 61.33 14.00
C ASN A 75 -15.88 60.74 12.93
N GLY A 76 -15.38 59.81 12.13
CA GLY A 76 -16.18 59.09 11.13
C GLY A 76 -16.59 57.73 11.68
N GLY A 77 -17.89 57.50 11.92
CA GLY A 77 -18.39 56.24 12.44
C GLY A 77 -19.87 56.00 12.11
N GLY A 78 -20.14 54.90 11.39
CA GLY A 78 -21.48 54.41 11.02
C GLY A 78 -22.03 55.03 9.72
N GLY A 79 -22.52 54.27 8.74
CA GLY A 79 -22.63 52.80 8.63
C GLY A 79 -23.15 52.40 7.23
N GLY A 80 -23.15 51.11 6.91
CA GLY A 80 -23.40 50.58 5.56
C GLY A 80 -22.19 49.73 5.09
N GLU A 81 -21.94 48.57 5.68
CA GLU A 81 -22.68 47.33 5.37
C GLU A 81 -22.71 47.04 3.86
N GLY A 82 -21.50 46.90 3.29
CA GLY A 82 -21.24 46.43 1.94
C GLY A 82 -20.01 45.53 1.94
N GLU A 83 -20.22 44.25 2.24
CA GLU A 83 -19.39 43.11 1.85
C GLU A 83 -17.86 43.36 1.78
N ALA A 84 -17.27 43.70 2.94
CA ALA A 84 -15.89 43.32 3.17
C ALA A 84 -15.87 41.79 3.33
N GLU A 85 -15.48 41.08 2.27
CA GLU A 85 -15.17 39.65 2.34
C GLU A 85 -13.98 39.47 3.29
N GLU A 86 -14.29 39.26 4.57
CA GLU A 86 -13.44 38.46 5.44
C GLU A 86 -13.40 37.06 4.84
N GLU A 87 -12.46 36.83 3.91
CA GLU A 87 -11.80 35.53 3.78
C GLU A 87 -11.00 35.26 5.06
N GLU A 88 -11.72 35.12 6.17
CA GLU A 88 -11.29 34.31 7.29
C GLU A 88 -11.10 32.91 6.70
N GLU A 89 -9.84 32.59 6.35
CA GLU A 89 -9.41 31.28 5.86
C GLU A 89 -9.90 30.26 6.89
N LYS A 90 -11.08 29.68 6.64
CA LYS A 90 -11.75 28.75 7.54
C LYS A 90 -10.87 27.52 7.66
N ARG A 91 -9.96 27.55 8.63
CA ARG A 91 -9.12 26.43 9.04
C ARG A 91 -10.03 25.36 9.59
N LEU A 92 -10.57 24.57 8.67
CA LEU A 92 -11.52 23.50 8.91
C LEU A 92 -11.00 22.66 10.10
N GLU A 93 -11.81 22.56 11.15
CA GLU A 93 -11.37 21.99 12.43
C GLU A 93 -10.94 20.53 12.24
N THR A 94 -9.64 20.28 12.15
CA THR A 94 -9.13 18.93 11.99
C THR A 94 -9.07 18.24 13.35
N ARG A 95 -9.94 17.25 13.59
CA ARG A 95 -9.94 16.48 14.84
C ARG A 95 -9.64 15.01 14.61
N VAL A 96 -8.55 14.55 15.22
CA VAL A 96 -8.12 13.14 15.17
C VAL A 96 -8.95 12.30 16.14
N TYR A 97 -9.82 11.43 15.59
CA TYR A 97 -10.66 10.53 16.40
C TYR A 97 -9.98 9.19 16.67
N ALA A 98 -9.95 8.73 17.93
CA ALA A 98 -9.44 7.41 18.32
C ALA A 98 -10.11 6.23 17.55
N ARG A 99 -11.34 6.43 17.05
CA ARG A 99 -12.07 5.48 16.20
C ARG A 99 -11.27 5.03 14.96
N ARG A 100 -10.33 5.85 14.45
CA ARG A 100 -9.47 5.48 13.32
C ARG A 100 -8.70 4.18 13.53
N PHE A 101 -8.20 3.96 14.75
CA PHE A 101 -7.47 2.74 15.10
C PHE A 101 -8.40 1.53 15.18
N ALA A 102 -9.65 1.72 15.60
CA ALA A 102 -10.66 0.65 15.58
C ALA A 102 -11.06 0.28 14.14
N VAL A 103 -11.22 1.26 13.24
CA VAL A 103 -11.46 1.02 11.81
C VAL A 103 -10.28 0.27 11.17
N LEU A 104 -9.05 0.72 11.42
CA LEU A 104 -7.83 0.07 10.94
C LEU A 104 -7.70 -1.36 11.49
N ALA A 105 -7.94 -1.58 12.78
CA ALA A 105 -7.85 -2.90 13.40
C ALA A 105 -8.90 -3.88 12.84
N VAL A 106 -10.16 -3.47 12.74
CA VAL A 106 -11.22 -4.31 12.15
C VAL A 106 -10.91 -4.61 10.68
N PHE A 107 -10.43 -3.62 9.91
CA PHE A 107 -9.95 -3.82 8.55
C PHE A 107 -8.83 -4.88 8.47
N SER A 108 -7.77 -4.70 9.25
CA SER A 108 -6.63 -5.63 9.27
C SER A 108 -7.05 -7.04 9.66
N LEU A 109 -7.98 -7.19 10.60
CA LEU A 109 -8.45 -8.50 11.08
C LEU A 109 -9.32 -9.25 10.06
N TYR A 110 -10.22 -8.59 9.32
CA TYR A 110 -10.97 -9.31 8.28
C TYR A 110 -10.10 -9.57 7.03
N SER A 111 -9.13 -8.68 6.75
CA SER A 111 -8.12 -8.90 5.70
C SER A 111 -7.22 -10.11 6.01
N LEU A 112 -6.83 -10.28 7.27
CA LEU A 112 -6.15 -11.46 7.81
C LEU A 112 -6.95 -12.74 7.51
N VAL A 113 -8.25 -12.77 7.80
CA VAL A 113 -9.07 -13.97 7.57
C VAL A 113 -9.23 -14.29 6.09
N ASN A 114 -9.34 -13.28 5.21
CA ASN A 114 -9.35 -13.51 3.76
C ASN A 114 -8.02 -14.11 3.25
N ALA A 115 -6.88 -13.62 3.73
CA ALA A 115 -5.57 -14.17 3.38
C ALA A 115 -5.33 -15.59 3.93
N PHE A 116 -5.84 -15.89 5.13
CA PHE A 116 -5.90 -17.26 5.65
C PHE A 116 -6.71 -18.17 4.70
N GLN A 117 -7.91 -17.72 4.29
CA GLN A 117 -8.81 -18.48 3.43
C GLN A 117 -8.32 -18.67 2.00
N TRP A 118 -7.40 -17.82 1.53
CA TRP A 118 -6.66 -17.99 0.28
C TRP A 118 -5.73 -19.20 0.37
N ILE A 119 -4.78 -19.19 1.32
CA ILE A 119 -3.65 -20.13 1.35
C ILE A 119 -3.97 -21.47 2.05
N GLN A 120 -5.08 -21.55 2.81
CA GLN A 120 -5.43 -22.73 3.64
C GLN A 120 -5.49 -24.07 2.89
N TYR A 121 -5.78 -24.07 1.58
CA TYR A 121 -5.79 -25.29 0.76
C TYR A 121 -4.40 -25.64 0.25
N SER A 122 -3.63 -24.63 -0.17
CA SER A 122 -2.33 -24.77 -0.83
C SER A 122 -1.23 -25.29 0.10
N ILE A 123 -1.29 -25.01 1.40
CA ILE A 123 -0.27 -25.51 2.35
C ILE A 123 -0.46 -26.98 2.75
N ILE A 124 -1.65 -27.54 2.53
CA ILE A 124 -2.00 -28.94 2.77
C ILE A 124 -2.58 -29.57 1.49
N THR A 125 -2.00 -29.20 0.33
CA THR A 125 -2.43 -29.70 -0.99
C THR A 125 -2.49 -31.22 -1.02
N ASN A 126 -1.47 -31.89 -0.50
CA ASN A 126 -1.41 -33.35 -0.47
C ASN A 126 -2.53 -34.01 0.38
N VAL A 127 -3.07 -33.33 1.39
CA VAL A 127 -4.22 -33.80 2.17
C VAL A 127 -5.50 -33.64 1.35
N PHE A 128 -5.67 -32.49 0.69
CA PHE A 128 -6.88 -32.23 -0.11
C PHE A 128 -6.94 -33.02 -1.43
N THR A 129 -5.80 -33.34 -2.05
CA THR A 129 -5.76 -34.24 -3.23
C THR A 129 -6.20 -35.65 -2.86
N GLN A 130 -5.73 -36.17 -1.72
CA GLN A 130 -6.17 -37.47 -1.19
C GLN A 130 -7.65 -37.43 -0.76
N TYR A 131 -8.07 -36.41 -0.01
CA TYR A 131 -9.42 -36.30 0.54
C TYR A 131 -10.52 -36.19 -0.53
N TYR A 132 -10.32 -35.36 -1.56
CA TYR A 132 -11.29 -35.18 -2.65
C TYR A 132 -11.03 -36.06 -3.89
N GLY A 133 -9.94 -36.84 -3.93
CA GLY A 133 -9.55 -37.62 -5.10
C GLY A 133 -9.21 -36.75 -6.33
N VAL A 134 -8.54 -35.63 -6.13
CA VAL A 134 -8.22 -34.62 -7.17
C VAL A 134 -6.73 -34.47 -7.41
N THR A 135 -6.34 -33.96 -8.58
CA THR A 135 -4.94 -33.65 -8.92
C THR A 135 -4.46 -32.36 -8.24
N ASN A 136 -3.14 -32.20 -8.09
CA ASN A 136 -2.52 -30.97 -7.56
C ASN A 136 -3.03 -29.72 -8.29
N ASP A 137 -3.07 -29.74 -9.63
CA ASP A 137 -3.59 -28.67 -10.48
C ASP A 137 -4.96 -28.15 -10.02
N LYS A 138 -5.88 -29.06 -9.65
CA LYS A 138 -7.25 -28.69 -9.21
C LYS A 138 -7.24 -27.98 -7.86
N VAL A 139 -6.30 -28.32 -6.98
CA VAL A 139 -6.11 -27.64 -5.69
C VAL A 139 -5.40 -26.29 -5.90
N ASP A 140 -4.42 -26.22 -6.79
CA ASP A 140 -3.74 -24.96 -7.14
C ASP A 140 -4.72 -23.96 -7.75
N TRP A 141 -5.71 -24.43 -8.53
CA TRP A 141 -6.81 -23.60 -9.00
C TRP A 141 -7.62 -22.94 -7.87
N LEU A 142 -7.67 -23.50 -6.65
CA LEU A 142 -8.29 -22.85 -5.49
C LEU A 142 -7.51 -21.60 -5.03
N SER A 143 -6.19 -21.54 -5.26
CA SER A 143 -5.38 -20.33 -5.07
C SER A 143 -5.49 -19.39 -6.26
N ILE A 144 -5.37 -19.91 -7.49
CA ILE A 144 -5.40 -19.12 -8.73
C ILE A 144 -6.74 -18.39 -8.91
N VAL A 145 -7.86 -18.95 -8.43
CA VAL A 145 -9.18 -18.30 -8.42
C VAL A 145 -9.19 -16.95 -7.68
N TYR A 146 -8.31 -16.73 -6.68
CA TYR A 146 -8.13 -15.43 -6.01
C TYR A 146 -7.57 -14.39 -6.98
N MET A 147 -6.50 -14.78 -7.67
CA MET A 147 -5.83 -13.96 -8.66
C MET A 147 -6.74 -13.66 -9.87
N VAL A 148 -7.43 -14.67 -10.38
CA VAL A 148 -8.32 -14.57 -11.55
C VAL A 148 -9.54 -13.69 -11.28
N ALA A 149 -10.14 -13.76 -10.08
CA ALA A 149 -11.26 -12.89 -9.75
C ALA A 149 -10.84 -11.42 -9.63
N TYR A 150 -9.64 -11.15 -9.13
CA TYR A 150 -9.14 -9.79 -8.91
C TYR A 150 -8.98 -8.98 -10.21
N VAL A 151 -8.35 -9.56 -11.23
CA VAL A 151 -7.98 -8.85 -12.47
C VAL A 151 -9.16 -8.17 -13.19
N PRO A 152 -10.33 -8.80 -13.42
CA PRO A 152 -11.49 -8.14 -14.02
C PRO A 152 -12.29 -7.29 -13.02
N LEU A 153 -12.39 -7.71 -11.75
CA LEU A 153 -13.27 -7.07 -10.78
C LEU A 153 -12.65 -5.84 -10.09
N ILE A 154 -11.33 -5.63 -10.19
CA ILE A 154 -10.70 -4.45 -9.60
C ILE A 154 -11.23 -3.14 -10.18
N PHE A 155 -11.58 -3.10 -11.47
CA PHE A 155 -12.16 -1.92 -12.12
C PHE A 155 -13.53 -1.52 -11.54
N PRO A 156 -14.54 -2.41 -11.45
CA PRO A 156 -15.79 -2.06 -10.76
C PRO A 156 -15.61 -1.87 -9.25
N ALA A 157 -14.68 -2.58 -8.60
CA ALA A 157 -14.43 -2.41 -7.15
C ALA A 157 -13.83 -1.04 -6.80
N THR A 158 -12.86 -0.54 -7.58
CA THR A 158 -12.30 0.80 -7.38
C THR A 158 -13.29 1.89 -7.78
N TRP A 159 -14.05 1.72 -8.88
CA TRP A 159 -15.15 2.63 -9.20
C TRP A 159 -16.19 2.71 -8.07
N LEU A 160 -16.52 1.57 -7.45
CA LEU A 160 -17.44 1.51 -6.31
C LEU A 160 -16.88 2.22 -5.08
N LEU A 161 -15.59 2.03 -4.80
CA LEU A 161 -14.87 2.71 -3.71
C LEU A 161 -14.84 4.23 -3.88
N ASP A 162 -14.58 4.70 -5.10
CA ASP A 162 -14.49 6.13 -5.42
C ASP A 162 -15.89 6.80 -5.44
N ARG A 163 -16.94 6.10 -5.92
CA ARG A 163 -18.30 6.67 -6.05
C ARG A 163 -19.24 6.42 -4.87
N LYS A 164 -19.12 5.29 -4.15
CA LYS A 164 -20.02 4.91 -3.04
C LYS A 164 -19.32 4.78 -1.69
N GLY A 165 -18.03 5.05 -1.61
CA GLY A 165 -17.31 5.23 -0.36
C GLY A 165 -16.76 3.94 0.27
N LEU A 166 -16.08 4.17 1.41
CA LEU A 166 -15.29 3.17 2.11
C LEU A 166 -16.16 2.14 2.84
N ARG A 167 -17.28 2.55 3.48
CA ARG A 167 -18.13 1.66 4.28
C ARG A 167 -18.79 0.61 3.41
N LEU A 168 -19.40 1.00 2.29
CA LEU A 168 -20.05 0.02 1.40
C LEU A 168 -19.05 -1.01 0.88
N THR A 169 -17.89 -0.54 0.43
CA THR A 169 -16.82 -1.40 -0.12
C THR A 169 -16.30 -2.38 0.94
N ALA A 170 -16.01 -1.90 2.15
CA ALA A 170 -15.55 -2.74 3.25
C ALA A 170 -16.60 -3.75 3.73
N LEU A 171 -17.89 -3.36 3.77
CA LEU A 171 -18.98 -4.27 4.15
C LEU A 171 -19.25 -5.34 3.10
N LEU A 172 -19.08 -5.03 1.80
CA LEU A 172 -19.14 -6.04 0.74
C LEU A 172 -17.97 -7.02 0.86
N GLY A 173 -16.75 -6.54 1.08
CA GLY A 173 -15.58 -7.39 1.33
C GLY A 173 -15.77 -8.32 2.53
N ALA A 174 -16.11 -7.78 3.70
CA ALA A 174 -16.31 -8.58 4.91
C ALA A 174 -17.52 -9.53 4.81
N GLY A 175 -18.62 -9.08 4.19
CA GLY A 175 -19.85 -9.87 4.02
C GLY A 175 -19.68 -11.04 3.06
N LEU A 176 -19.05 -10.81 1.90
CA LEU A 176 -18.73 -11.88 0.95
C LEU A 176 -17.72 -12.87 1.55
N ASN A 177 -16.72 -12.39 2.28
CA ASN A 177 -15.76 -13.27 2.95
C ASN A 177 -16.44 -14.18 3.98
N CYS A 178 -17.38 -13.64 4.76
CA CYS A 178 -18.22 -14.39 5.69
C CYS A 178 -19.13 -15.40 4.96
N ALA A 179 -19.79 -15.00 3.89
CA ALA A 179 -20.64 -15.90 3.09
C ALA A 179 -19.85 -17.07 2.50
N GLY A 180 -18.65 -16.80 1.96
CA GLY A 180 -17.74 -17.83 1.48
C GLY A 180 -17.23 -18.76 2.59
N ALA A 181 -16.96 -18.25 3.79
CA ALA A 181 -16.60 -19.05 4.96
C ALA A 181 -17.71 -20.04 5.36
N TRP A 182 -18.97 -19.59 5.39
CA TRP A 182 -20.12 -20.46 5.65
C TRP A 182 -20.35 -21.48 4.53
N LEU A 183 -20.16 -21.11 3.26
CA LEU A 183 -20.31 -22.06 2.15
C LEU A 183 -19.23 -23.17 2.17
N LYS A 184 -18.01 -22.88 2.67
CA LYS A 184 -16.99 -23.92 2.93
C LYS A 184 -17.46 -24.94 3.98
N CYS A 185 -18.23 -24.52 4.98
CA CYS A 185 -18.76 -25.46 5.98
C CYS A 185 -19.72 -26.49 5.35
N ALA A 186 -20.39 -26.15 4.25
CA ALA A 186 -21.23 -27.07 3.48
C ALA A 186 -20.44 -27.99 2.53
N SER A 187 -19.15 -27.75 2.29
CA SER A 187 -18.33 -28.51 1.32
C SER A 187 -17.47 -29.62 1.96
N VAL A 188 -17.64 -29.87 3.26
CA VAL A 188 -16.84 -30.87 4.01
C VAL A 188 -16.91 -32.28 3.43
N ASN A 189 -17.99 -32.68 2.76
CA ASN A 189 -18.11 -34.03 2.21
C ASN A 189 -17.11 -34.28 1.04
N PRO A 190 -16.42 -35.45 0.96
CA PRO A 190 -15.43 -35.77 -0.07
C PRO A 190 -15.88 -35.68 -1.53
N GLN A 191 -17.18 -35.79 -1.81
CA GLN A 191 -17.75 -35.65 -3.16
C GLN A 191 -18.07 -34.19 -3.53
N LEU A 192 -18.05 -33.24 -2.58
CA LEU A 192 -18.49 -31.86 -2.77
C LEU A 192 -17.36 -30.87 -3.14
N PHE A 193 -16.33 -31.31 -3.87
CA PHE A 193 -15.25 -30.44 -4.34
C PHE A 193 -15.75 -29.21 -5.12
N ALA A 194 -16.83 -29.35 -5.91
CA ALA A 194 -17.45 -28.24 -6.63
C ALA A 194 -18.03 -27.15 -5.69
N VAL A 195 -18.51 -27.52 -4.50
CA VAL A 195 -18.95 -26.57 -3.47
C VAL A 195 -17.74 -25.86 -2.87
N THR A 196 -16.63 -26.56 -2.64
CA THR A 196 -15.35 -25.95 -2.22
C THR A 196 -14.87 -24.91 -3.24
N VAL A 197 -14.87 -25.22 -4.53
CA VAL A 197 -14.54 -24.27 -5.60
C VAL A 197 -15.48 -23.06 -5.56
N THR A 198 -16.79 -23.27 -5.43
CA THR A 198 -17.79 -22.19 -5.40
C THR A 198 -17.59 -21.27 -4.18
N ALA A 199 -17.33 -21.84 -3.00
CA ALA A 199 -17.04 -21.08 -1.79
C ALA A 199 -15.73 -20.29 -1.90
N GLN A 200 -14.71 -20.87 -2.55
CA GLN A 200 -13.43 -20.22 -2.82
C GLN A 200 -13.57 -19.07 -3.84
N VAL A 201 -14.47 -19.17 -4.83
CA VAL A 201 -14.85 -18.06 -5.73
C VAL A 201 -15.54 -16.93 -4.97
N ILE A 202 -16.42 -17.22 -4.01
CA ILE A 202 -17.05 -16.15 -3.20
C ILE A 202 -15.98 -15.43 -2.34
N CYS A 203 -15.03 -16.17 -1.77
CA CYS A 203 -13.93 -15.57 -1.00
C CYS A 203 -12.94 -14.78 -1.89
N SER A 204 -12.74 -15.17 -3.15
CA SER A 204 -11.90 -14.41 -4.09
C SER A 204 -12.56 -13.11 -4.53
N VAL A 205 -13.86 -13.13 -4.83
CA VAL A 205 -14.63 -11.91 -5.11
C VAL A 205 -14.60 -10.97 -3.90
N ALA A 206 -14.62 -11.50 -2.68
CA ALA A 206 -14.41 -10.71 -1.47
C ALA A 206 -13.06 -9.99 -1.48
N GLN A 207 -11.94 -10.69 -1.72
CA GLN A 207 -10.56 -10.17 -1.71
C GLN A 207 -10.39 -8.89 -2.54
N VAL A 208 -11.10 -8.77 -3.66
CA VAL A 208 -11.04 -7.61 -4.56
C VAL A 208 -11.45 -6.31 -3.85
N PHE A 209 -12.44 -6.38 -2.97
CA PHE A 209 -12.88 -5.28 -2.11
C PHE A 209 -12.01 -5.11 -0.85
N ILE A 210 -10.93 -5.88 -0.69
CA ILE A 210 -10.04 -5.86 0.49
C ILE A 210 -8.67 -5.29 0.13
N LEU A 211 -7.97 -5.84 -0.86
CA LEU A 211 -6.57 -5.46 -1.13
C LEU A 211 -6.39 -4.01 -1.63
N GLY A 212 -7.42 -3.39 -2.21
CA GLY A 212 -7.40 -1.98 -2.62
C GLY A 212 -7.72 -0.97 -1.51
N LEU A 213 -8.15 -1.43 -0.32
CA LEU A 213 -8.55 -0.56 0.78
C LEU A 213 -7.44 0.00 1.69
N PRO A 214 -6.26 -0.62 1.90
CA PRO A 214 -5.23 -0.10 2.82
C PRO A 214 -4.88 1.37 2.60
N SER A 215 -4.62 1.76 1.34
CA SER A 215 -4.31 3.13 0.93
C SER A 215 -5.48 4.09 1.18
N ARG A 216 -6.71 3.66 0.88
CA ARG A 216 -7.92 4.49 1.07
C ARG A 216 -8.31 4.65 2.54
N VAL A 217 -8.17 3.59 3.35
CA VAL A 217 -8.35 3.66 4.82
C VAL A 217 -7.31 4.57 5.44
N ALA A 218 -6.03 4.40 5.05
CA ALA A 218 -4.93 5.19 5.57
C ALA A 218 -5.11 6.68 5.25
N SER A 219 -5.35 7.02 3.98
CA SER A 219 -5.62 8.41 3.60
C SER A 219 -6.85 8.98 4.31
N VAL A 220 -8.03 8.35 4.26
CA VAL A 220 -9.29 8.93 4.80
C VAL A 220 -9.33 9.08 6.33
N TRP A 221 -8.58 8.25 7.09
CA TRP A 221 -8.68 8.24 8.56
C TRP A 221 -7.43 8.71 9.31
N PHE A 222 -6.29 8.95 8.63
CA PHE A 222 -5.02 9.32 9.26
C PHE A 222 -4.42 10.58 8.62
N GLY A 223 -3.65 11.34 9.42
CA GLY A 223 -2.99 12.55 8.93
C GLY A 223 -1.76 12.23 8.06
N PRO A 224 -1.29 13.15 7.20
CA PRO A 224 -0.22 12.90 6.23
C PRO A 224 1.06 12.22 6.76
N ARG A 225 1.41 12.47 8.03
CA ARG A 225 2.59 11.88 8.70
C ARG A 225 2.38 10.42 9.16
N GLU A 226 1.14 9.94 9.16
CA GLU A 226 0.74 8.62 9.66
C GLU A 226 0.16 7.72 8.55
N VAL A 227 -0.11 8.25 7.36
CA VAL A 227 -0.69 7.50 6.21
C VAL A 227 0.16 6.28 5.84
N SER A 228 1.49 6.43 5.70
CA SER A 228 2.37 5.29 5.40
C SER A 228 2.25 4.20 6.47
N THR A 229 2.38 4.57 7.75
CA THR A 229 2.31 3.61 8.87
C THR A 229 0.94 2.92 8.95
N ALA A 230 -0.16 3.63 8.72
CA ALA A 230 -1.50 3.06 8.70
C ALA A 230 -1.69 2.09 7.51
N CYS A 231 -1.22 2.47 6.32
CA CYS A 231 -1.26 1.63 5.12
C CYS A 231 -0.42 0.35 5.31
N ALA A 232 0.82 0.49 5.80
CA ALA A 232 1.70 -0.62 6.12
C ALA A 232 1.07 -1.56 7.17
N THR A 233 0.44 -1.03 8.22
CA THR A 233 -0.28 -1.84 9.23
C THR A 233 -1.46 -2.62 8.63
N ALA A 234 -2.20 -2.00 7.71
CA ALA A 234 -3.29 -2.63 6.98
C ALA A 234 -2.81 -3.77 6.05
N VAL A 235 -1.69 -3.57 5.35
CA VAL A 235 -1.05 -4.60 4.49
C VAL A 235 -0.45 -5.74 5.34
N LEU A 236 0.21 -5.41 6.46
CA LEU A 236 0.75 -6.41 7.39
C LEU A 236 -0.34 -7.28 8.04
N GLY A 237 -1.57 -6.77 8.19
CA GLY A 237 -2.72 -7.59 8.60
C GLY A 237 -3.01 -8.73 7.62
N ASN A 238 -2.93 -8.46 6.31
CA ASN A 238 -3.07 -9.48 5.27
C ASN A 238 -1.93 -10.51 5.35
N GLN A 239 -0.67 -10.05 5.46
CA GLN A 239 0.50 -10.93 5.61
C GLN A 239 0.41 -11.81 6.86
N LEU A 240 -0.06 -11.29 7.99
CA LEU A 240 -0.30 -12.08 9.21
C LEU A 240 -1.33 -13.19 8.97
N GLY A 241 -2.33 -12.95 8.11
CA GLY A 241 -3.30 -13.95 7.68
C GLY A 241 -2.67 -15.10 6.89
N THR A 242 -1.80 -14.77 5.94
CA THR A 242 -0.99 -15.75 5.20
C THR A 242 -0.07 -16.53 6.14
N ALA A 243 0.56 -15.86 7.13
CA ALA A 243 1.41 -16.50 8.13
C ALA A 243 0.66 -17.52 9.00
N ILE A 244 -0.53 -17.16 9.50
CA ILE A 244 -1.42 -18.07 10.23
C ILE A 244 -1.92 -19.18 9.29
N GLY A 245 -2.19 -18.85 8.02
CA GLY A 245 -2.60 -19.79 6.98
C GLY A 245 -1.53 -20.80 6.59
N PHE A 246 -0.25 -20.51 6.82
CA PHE A 246 0.83 -21.49 6.69
C PHE A 246 0.96 -22.41 7.90
N LEU A 247 0.70 -21.90 9.12
CA LEU A 247 0.90 -22.66 10.36
C LEU A 247 -0.31 -23.52 10.75
N LEU A 248 -1.51 -22.95 10.71
CA LEU A 248 -2.69 -23.50 11.37
C LEU A 248 -3.32 -24.69 10.61
N PRO A 249 -3.46 -24.69 9.26
CA PRO A 249 -4.04 -25.82 8.55
C PRO A 249 -3.26 -27.14 8.70
N PRO A 250 -1.91 -27.21 8.60
CA PRO A 250 -1.16 -28.43 8.89
C PRO A 250 -1.29 -28.93 10.34
N VAL A 251 -1.59 -28.04 11.29
CA VAL A 251 -1.76 -28.39 12.72
C VAL A 251 -3.19 -28.85 13.01
N LEU A 252 -4.20 -28.24 12.40
CA LEU A 252 -5.60 -28.63 12.56
C LEU A 252 -5.97 -29.85 11.72
N VAL A 253 -5.38 -30.01 10.54
CA VAL A 253 -5.66 -31.09 9.58
C VAL A 253 -4.37 -31.86 9.28
N PRO A 254 -3.83 -32.63 10.25
CA PRO A 254 -2.71 -33.52 9.99
C PRO A 254 -3.13 -34.62 8.99
N ASN A 255 -2.22 -35.01 8.11
CA ASN A 255 -2.44 -36.09 7.17
C ASN A 255 -2.63 -37.44 7.90
N THR A 256 -3.83 -37.99 7.78
CA THR A 256 -4.21 -39.30 8.34
C THR A 256 -4.82 -40.15 7.21
N PRO A 257 -4.00 -40.72 6.32
CA PRO A 257 -4.47 -41.30 5.06
C PRO A 257 -5.42 -42.49 5.25
N ASP A 258 -5.26 -43.24 6.34
CA ASP A 258 -6.12 -44.38 6.70
C ASP A 258 -7.46 -43.99 7.32
N ASN A 259 -7.70 -42.70 7.62
CA ASN A 259 -8.91 -42.24 8.32
C ASN A 259 -9.52 -40.97 7.68
N VAL A 260 -10.34 -41.20 6.67
CA VAL A 260 -11.09 -40.16 5.94
C VAL A 260 -12.10 -39.46 6.85
N GLU A 261 -12.73 -40.16 7.82
CA GLU A 261 -13.69 -39.54 8.75
C GLU A 261 -13.01 -38.55 9.69
N LEU A 262 -11.86 -38.91 10.26
CA LEU A 262 -11.05 -38.02 11.10
C LEU A 262 -10.54 -36.81 10.31
N THR A 263 -10.06 -37.04 9.07
CA THR A 263 -9.63 -35.95 8.18
C THR A 263 -10.80 -34.99 7.89
N GLY A 264 -12.00 -35.51 7.62
CA GLY A 264 -13.21 -34.71 7.42
C GLY A 264 -13.63 -33.93 8.68
N HIS A 265 -13.52 -34.53 9.86
CA HIS A 265 -13.80 -33.86 11.13
C HIS A 265 -12.81 -32.71 11.42
N ASN A 266 -11.53 -32.93 11.13
CA ASN A 266 -10.48 -31.90 11.25
C ASN A 266 -10.71 -30.72 10.29
N ILE A 267 -11.05 -31.01 9.03
CA ILE A 267 -11.45 -29.98 8.04
C ILE A 267 -12.70 -29.21 8.53
N MET A 268 -13.68 -29.92 9.09
CA MET A 268 -14.91 -29.35 9.64
C MET A 268 -14.62 -28.35 10.78
N ILE A 269 -13.75 -28.70 11.72
CA ILE A 269 -13.33 -27.79 12.82
C ILE A 269 -12.70 -26.51 12.25
N MET A 270 -11.78 -26.65 11.28
CA MET A 270 -11.11 -25.51 10.65
C MET A 270 -12.11 -24.58 9.93
N PHE A 271 -13.07 -25.15 9.19
CA PHE A 271 -14.08 -24.36 8.46
C PHE A 271 -15.06 -23.66 9.40
N TYR A 272 -15.63 -24.33 10.40
CA TYR A 272 -16.53 -23.69 11.37
C TYR A 272 -15.82 -22.63 12.21
N GLY A 273 -14.56 -22.86 12.63
CA GLY A 273 -13.75 -21.84 13.31
C GLY A 273 -13.56 -20.59 12.45
N THR A 274 -13.24 -20.78 11.17
CA THR A 274 -13.08 -19.69 10.19
C THR A 274 -14.39 -18.94 9.95
N ALA A 275 -15.53 -19.64 9.86
CA ALA A 275 -16.84 -19.04 9.70
C ALA A 275 -17.30 -18.26 10.94
N ALA A 276 -17.05 -18.78 12.14
CA ALA A 276 -17.35 -18.08 13.39
C ALA A 276 -16.56 -16.77 13.51
N VAL A 277 -15.23 -16.80 13.29
CA VAL A 277 -14.39 -15.60 13.32
C VAL A 277 -14.80 -14.60 12.22
N SER A 278 -15.08 -15.07 11.00
CA SER A 278 -15.58 -14.22 9.91
C SER A 278 -16.90 -13.54 10.26
N THR A 279 -17.82 -14.24 10.93
CA THR A 279 -19.12 -13.70 11.34
C THR A 279 -18.97 -12.60 12.39
N VAL A 280 -18.13 -12.82 13.41
CA VAL A 280 -17.83 -11.80 14.42
C VAL A 280 -17.20 -10.56 13.79
N LEU A 281 -16.25 -10.75 12.87
CA LEU A 281 -15.59 -9.63 12.17
C LEU A 281 -16.54 -8.89 11.22
N PHE A 282 -17.48 -9.57 10.58
CA PHE A 282 -18.52 -8.92 9.77
C PHE A 282 -19.46 -8.06 10.63
N VAL A 283 -19.92 -8.56 11.77
CA VAL A 283 -20.74 -7.78 12.73
C VAL A 283 -19.94 -6.57 13.25
N LEU A 284 -18.67 -6.74 13.61
CA LEU A 284 -17.80 -5.63 14.00
C LEU A 284 -17.59 -4.63 12.86
N ALA A 285 -17.47 -5.07 11.61
CA ALA A 285 -17.36 -4.18 10.45
C ALA A 285 -18.61 -3.30 10.30
N VAL A 286 -19.82 -3.87 10.43
CA VAL A 286 -21.11 -3.14 10.38
C VAL A 286 -21.18 -2.04 11.44
N ILE A 287 -20.70 -2.31 12.66
CA ILE A 287 -20.75 -1.39 13.81
C ILE A 287 -19.64 -0.32 13.75
N VAL A 288 -18.41 -0.73 13.42
CA VAL A 288 -17.20 0.10 13.59
C VAL A 288 -16.89 0.93 12.33
N ILE A 289 -16.98 0.35 11.13
CA ILE A 289 -16.55 1.02 9.90
C ILE A 289 -17.54 2.12 9.51
N LYS A 290 -17.06 3.35 9.36
CA LYS A 290 -17.80 4.48 8.77
C LYS A 290 -17.06 4.94 7.52
N ASP A 291 -17.76 5.63 6.62
CA ASP A 291 -17.15 6.12 5.38
C ASP A 291 -16.02 7.11 5.64
N ARG A 292 -16.27 8.07 6.55
CA ARG A 292 -15.33 9.11 6.94
C ARG A 292 -15.50 9.49 8.41
N PRO A 293 -14.46 10.03 9.08
CA PRO A 293 -14.62 10.68 10.38
C PRO A 293 -15.56 11.91 10.27
N PRO A 294 -16.19 12.36 11.39
CA PRO A 294 -17.08 13.53 11.36
C PRO A 294 -16.40 14.86 10.98
N LEU A 295 -15.09 14.94 11.15
CA LEU A 295 -14.24 16.05 10.73
C LEU A 295 -13.00 15.46 10.01
N PRO A 296 -12.47 16.10 8.96
CA PRO A 296 -11.32 15.59 8.22
C PRO A 296 -10.06 15.56 9.10
N PRO A 297 -9.20 14.52 8.98
CA PRO A 297 -8.00 14.41 9.81
C PRO A 297 -6.83 15.31 9.35
N SER A 298 -6.97 16.04 8.24
CA SER A 298 -5.95 16.98 7.75
C SER A 298 -6.51 18.07 6.82
N GLN A 299 -5.84 19.23 6.76
CA GLN A 299 -6.21 20.32 5.85
C GLN A 299 -6.20 19.85 4.38
N ALA A 300 -5.20 19.08 3.97
CA ALA A 300 -5.12 18.52 2.61
C ALA A 300 -6.33 17.64 2.20
N GLN A 301 -7.13 17.16 3.16
CA GLN A 301 -8.41 16.49 2.89
C GLN A 301 -9.63 17.37 3.11
N ALA A 302 -9.47 18.48 3.82
CA ALA A 302 -10.48 19.50 3.99
C ALA A 302 -10.64 20.37 2.71
N VAL A 303 -9.56 20.52 1.92
CA VAL A 303 -9.59 21.14 0.57
C VAL A 303 -10.01 20.16 -0.54
N LEU A 304 -10.04 18.84 -0.28
CA LEU A 304 -10.61 17.89 -1.25
C LEU A 304 -12.15 18.03 -1.23
N PRO A 305 -12.81 18.27 -2.38
CA PRO A 305 -14.25 18.45 -2.41
C PRO A 305 -14.99 17.24 -1.84
N ASP A 306 -16.11 17.50 -1.16
CA ASP A 306 -16.93 16.52 -0.43
C ASP A 306 -17.47 15.38 -1.30
N SER A 307 -17.51 15.61 -2.62
CA SER A 307 -17.75 14.65 -3.70
C SER A 307 -16.62 14.78 -4.72
N PRO A 308 -16.20 13.70 -5.42
CA PRO A 308 -15.32 13.87 -6.58
C PRO A 308 -15.97 14.87 -7.55
N PRO A 309 -15.22 15.83 -8.12
CA PRO A 309 -15.80 16.82 -9.04
C PRO A 309 -16.51 16.11 -10.19
N GLU A 310 -17.56 16.73 -10.75
CA GLU A 310 -18.38 16.10 -11.78
C GLU A 310 -17.54 15.62 -12.99
N ASP A 311 -16.42 16.32 -13.25
CA ASP A 311 -15.42 16.01 -14.27
C ASP A 311 -14.40 14.91 -13.92
N TYR A 312 -14.40 14.32 -12.70
CA TYR A 312 -13.48 13.22 -12.36
C TYR A 312 -13.82 11.93 -13.11
N SER A 313 -13.28 11.84 -14.33
CA SER A 313 -13.35 10.66 -15.16
C SER A 313 -12.34 9.61 -14.68
N TYR A 314 -12.83 8.62 -13.93
CA TYR A 314 -12.07 7.43 -13.53
C TYR A 314 -11.35 6.74 -14.72
N LYS A 315 -11.97 6.76 -15.91
CA LYS A 315 -11.34 6.28 -17.17
C LYS A 315 -10.12 7.11 -17.56
N GLN A 316 -10.17 8.43 -17.37
CA GLN A 316 -9.05 9.33 -17.65
C GLN A 316 -7.90 9.12 -16.65
N SER A 317 -8.20 8.89 -15.37
CA SER A 317 -7.18 8.55 -14.35
C SER A 317 -6.39 7.29 -14.74
N ILE A 318 -7.07 6.19 -15.09
CA ILE A 318 -6.41 4.98 -15.62
C ILE A 318 -5.57 5.30 -16.86
N LEU A 319 -6.12 6.09 -17.80
CA LEU A 319 -5.41 6.43 -19.03
C LEU A 319 -4.14 7.26 -18.77
N ASN A 320 -4.17 8.17 -17.79
CA ASN A 320 -3.01 8.94 -17.35
C ASN A 320 -1.95 8.03 -16.71
N LEU A 321 -2.38 7.12 -15.82
CA LEU A 321 -1.52 6.13 -15.17
C LEU A 321 -0.81 5.23 -16.20
N VAL A 322 -1.54 4.67 -17.17
CA VAL A 322 -0.98 3.79 -18.22
C VAL A 322 -0.13 4.55 -19.24
N LYS A 323 -0.33 5.87 -19.42
CA LYS A 323 0.57 6.72 -20.22
C LYS A 323 1.89 7.04 -19.51
N ASN A 324 1.96 6.92 -18.18
CA ASN A 324 3.17 7.18 -17.41
C ASN A 324 4.15 5.99 -17.53
N LYS A 325 5.17 6.14 -18.39
CA LYS A 325 6.18 5.10 -18.66
C LYS A 325 6.89 4.58 -17.41
N ALA A 326 7.16 5.46 -16.43
CA ALA A 326 7.79 5.05 -15.17
C ALA A 326 6.85 4.19 -14.32
N PHE A 327 5.56 4.54 -14.28
CA PHE A 327 4.54 3.73 -13.61
C PHE A 327 4.31 2.39 -14.31
N VAL A 328 4.27 2.33 -15.65
CA VAL A 328 4.15 1.05 -16.37
C VAL A 328 5.34 0.11 -16.12
N LEU A 329 6.57 0.63 -16.07
CA LEU A 329 7.74 -0.16 -15.66
C LEU A 329 7.61 -0.64 -14.20
N LEU A 330 7.08 0.19 -13.29
CA LEU A 330 6.80 -0.21 -11.92
C LEU A 330 5.71 -1.30 -11.85
N LEU A 331 4.61 -1.18 -12.60
CA LEU A 331 3.55 -2.20 -12.69
C LEU A 331 4.12 -3.56 -13.09
N ILE A 332 4.99 -3.61 -14.10
CA ILE A 332 5.61 -4.85 -14.58
C ILE A 332 6.58 -5.41 -13.54
N THR A 333 7.47 -4.60 -12.99
CA THR A 333 8.48 -5.05 -12.01
C THR A 333 7.86 -5.47 -10.68
N TYR A 334 6.82 -4.75 -10.23
CA TYR A 334 6.02 -5.10 -9.07
C TYR A 334 5.22 -6.37 -9.29
N GLY A 335 4.65 -6.51 -10.49
CA GLY A 335 3.97 -7.72 -10.94
C GLY A 335 4.87 -8.95 -10.87
N ILE A 336 6.07 -8.87 -11.45
CA ILE A 336 7.07 -9.95 -11.42
C ILE A 336 7.43 -10.34 -9.98
N MET A 337 7.79 -9.37 -9.11
CA MET A 337 8.23 -9.70 -7.74
C MET A 337 7.09 -10.32 -6.92
N THR A 338 5.95 -9.65 -6.89
CA THR A 338 4.80 -10.04 -6.05
C THR A 338 4.13 -11.31 -6.59
N GLY A 339 4.03 -11.46 -7.91
CA GLY A 339 3.57 -12.68 -8.55
C GLY A 339 4.48 -13.87 -8.28
N SER A 340 5.81 -13.66 -8.23
CA SER A 340 6.77 -14.70 -7.84
C SER A 340 6.57 -15.09 -6.37
N PHE A 341 6.29 -14.14 -5.48
CA PHE A 341 5.98 -14.42 -4.07
C PHE A 341 4.69 -15.24 -3.92
N TYR A 342 3.64 -14.91 -4.67
CA TYR A 342 2.39 -15.67 -4.68
C TYR A 342 2.57 -17.11 -5.22
N SER A 343 3.41 -17.27 -6.25
CA SER A 343 3.76 -18.56 -6.84
C SER A 343 4.55 -19.45 -5.87
N VAL A 344 5.62 -18.91 -5.27
CA VAL A 344 6.40 -19.57 -4.21
C VAL A 344 5.51 -19.93 -3.02
N SER A 345 4.62 -19.03 -2.60
CA SER A 345 3.71 -19.26 -1.46
C SER A 345 2.70 -20.39 -1.74
N THR A 346 2.09 -20.39 -2.93
CA THR A 346 1.09 -21.39 -3.32
C THR A 346 1.71 -22.78 -3.46
N LEU A 347 2.88 -22.87 -4.12
CA LEU A 347 3.52 -24.15 -4.43
C LEU A 347 4.47 -24.64 -3.33
N LEU A 348 4.53 -23.96 -2.18
CA LEU A 348 5.48 -24.28 -1.10
C LEU A 348 5.32 -25.70 -0.57
N ASN A 349 4.08 -26.17 -0.35
CA ASN A 349 3.82 -27.55 0.06
C ASN A 349 4.41 -28.53 -0.96
N GLN A 350 4.09 -28.34 -2.25
CA GLN A 350 4.58 -29.22 -3.33
C GLN A 350 6.11 -29.23 -3.42
N MET A 351 6.76 -28.06 -3.32
CA MET A 351 8.22 -27.97 -3.34
C MET A 351 8.89 -28.68 -2.17
N ILE A 352 8.35 -28.54 -0.95
CA ILE A 352 8.91 -29.20 0.24
C ILE A 352 8.63 -30.70 0.19
N MET A 353 7.40 -31.13 -0.13
CA MET A 353 7.02 -32.55 -0.15
C MET A 353 7.72 -33.33 -1.27
N ALA A 354 8.11 -32.69 -2.38
CA ALA A 354 8.92 -33.29 -3.44
C ALA A 354 10.40 -33.53 -3.05
N CYS A 355 10.91 -32.81 -2.04
CA CYS A 355 12.29 -32.94 -1.54
C CYS A 355 12.38 -33.65 -0.18
N TYR A 356 11.31 -33.61 0.62
CA TYR A 356 11.26 -34.10 2.00
C TYR A 356 9.91 -34.77 2.30
N GLU A 357 9.90 -36.11 2.28
CA GLU A 357 8.69 -36.90 2.55
C GLU A 357 8.16 -36.68 3.98
N ASN A 358 6.83 -36.64 4.12
CA ASN A 358 6.10 -36.52 5.39
C ASN A 358 6.47 -35.29 6.25
N GLN A 359 7.00 -34.20 5.64
CA GLN A 359 7.41 -32.98 6.34
C GLN A 359 6.37 -31.84 6.30
N GLU A 360 5.08 -32.13 6.17
CA GLU A 360 4.00 -31.14 6.03
C GLU A 360 3.99 -30.06 7.13
N LEU A 361 4.12 -30.47 8.40
CA LEU A 361 4.22 -29.54 9.53
C LEU A 361 5.41 -28.59 9.39
N ASN A 362 6.52 -29.08 8.83
CA ASN A 362 7.71 -28.26 8.58
C ASN A 362 7.58 -27.43 7.29
N ALA A 363 6.86 -27.89 6.26
CA ALA A 363 6.48 -27.06 5.11
C ALA A 363 5.65 -25.84 5.56
N GLY A 364 4.66 -26.06 6.44
CA GLY A 364 3.89 -25.01 7.09
C GLY A 364 4.76 -24.04 7.91
N ARG A 365 5.68 -24.56 8.72
CA ARG A 365 6.61 -23.73 9.49
C ARG A 365 7.63 -22.98 8.62
N ILE A 366 8.05 -23.52 7.47
CA ILE A 366 8.89 -22.83 6.50
C ILE A 366 8.12 -21.67 5.87
N GLY A 367 6.85 -21.88 5.50
CA GLY A 367 5.97 -20.81 4.99
C GLY A 367 5.72 -19.71 6.03
N LEU A 368 5.46 -20.09 7.29
CA LEU A 368 5.41 -19.17 8.41
C LEU A 368 6.71 -18.36 8.54
N THR A 369 7.86 -19.02 8.47
CA THR A 369 9.18 -18.36 8.58
C THR A 369 9.41 -17.36 7.45
N LEU A 370 9.07 -17.73 6.22
CA LEU A 370 9.13 -16.89 5.04
C LEU A 370 8.27 -15.63 5.23
N VAL A 371 7.00 -15.76 5.62
CA VAL A 371 6.11 -14.60 5.78
C VAL A 371 6.46 -13.75 7.00
N VAL A 372 6.82 -14.34 8.14
CA VAL A 372 7.15 -13.58 9.36
C VAL A 372 8.47 -12.81 9.22
N ALA A 373 9.53 -13.44 8.68
CA ALA A 373 10.76 -12.72 8.32
C ALA A 373 10.46 -11.61 7.30
N GLY A 374 9.55 -11.90 6.38
CA GLY A 374 8.98 -10.94 5.43
C GLY A 374 8.32 -9.71 6.05
N MET A 375 7.47 -9.89 7.06
CA MET A 375 6.83 -8.79 7.79
C MET A 375 7.88 -7.90 8.48
N VAL A 376 8.93 -8.49 9.05
CA VAL A 376 10.06 -7.73 9.62
C VAL A 376 10.79 -6.95 8.53
N GLY A 377 11.05 -7.57 7.38
CA GLY A 377 11.65 -6.92 6.21
C GLY A 377 10.82 -5.73 5.71
N SER A 378 9.50 -5.88 5.61
CA SER A 378 8.56 -4.82 5.23
C SER A 378 8.62 -3.62 6.18
N ILE A 379 8.65 -3.85 7.50
CA ILE A 379 8.76 -2.77 8.50
C ILE A 379 10.11 -2.06 8.38
N LEU A 380 11.22 -2.81 8.31
CA LEU A 380 12.56 -2.23 8.24
C LEU A 380 12.80 -1.46 6.94
N CYS A 381 12.32 -1.99 5.81
CA CYS A 381 12.40 -1.32 4.51
C CYS A 381 11.55 -0.04 4.49
N GLY A 382 10.35 -0.05 5.07
CA GLY A 382 9.51 1.14 5.22
C GLY A 382 10.18 2.22 6.08
N LEU A 383 10.67 1.87 7.28
CA LEU A 383 11.38 2.81 8.17
C LEU A 383 12.67 3.37 7.53
N TRP A 384 13.38 2.57 6.73
CA TRP A 384 14.54 3.02 5.96
C TRP A 384 14.14 4.01 4.86
N LEU A 385 13.06 3.70 4.13
CA LEU A 385 12.54 4.54 3.06
C LEU A 385 12.00 5.89 3.59
N ASP A 386 11.34 5.88 4.75
CA ASP A 386 10.87 7.09 5.42
C ASP A 386 11.99 8.03 5.83
N ARG A 387 13.15 7.48 6.19
CA ARG A 387 14.34 8.25 6.58
C ARG A 387 15.13 8.77 5.38
N THR A 388 15.24 7.98 4.32
CA THR A 388 16.16 8.26 3.21
C THR A 388 15.48 8.88 1.99
N LYS A 389 14.19 8.58 1.76
CA LYS A 389 13.44 8.93 0.54
C LYS A 389 14.12 8.48 -0.77
N LEU A 390 15.04 7.51 -0.70
CA LEU A 390 15.73 6.92 -1.84
C LEU A 390 14.94 5.75 -2.44
N TYR A 391 13.74 6.05 -2.95
CA TYR A 391 12.77 5.07 -3.48
C TYR A 391 13.40 4.12 -4.51
N LYS A 392 13.99 4.63 -5.61
CA LYS A 392 14.57 3.80 -6.67
C LYS A 392 15.71 2.90 -6.17
N ILE A 393 16.68 3.45 -5.45
CA ILE A 393 17.89 2.72 -5.03
C ILE A 393 17.51 1.61 -4.05
N THR A 394 16.66 1.92 -3.06
CA THR A 394 16.17 0.93 -2.08
C THR A 394 15.41 -0.20 -2.79
N THR A 395 14.51 0.16 -3.73
CA THR A 395 13.75 -0.81 -4.54
C THR A 395 14.68 -1.74 -5.33
N LEU A 396 15.70 -1.20 -6.00
CA LEU A 396 16.67 -1.98 -6.78
C LEU A 396 17.51 -2.93 -5.91
N ILE A 397 18.01 -2.46 -4.76
CA ILE A 397 18.77 -3.27 -3.81
C ILE A 397 17.93 -4.44 -3.29
N VAL A 398 16.69 -4.18 -2.86
CA VAL A 398 15.78 -5.23 -2.38
C VAL A 398 15.44 -6.22 -3.50
N TYR A 399 15.32 -5.77 -4.76
CA TYR A 399 15.14 -6.66 -5.92
C TYR A 399 16.32 -7.62 -6.12
N ILE A 400 17.56 -7.09 -6.08
CA ILE A 400 18.79 -7.88 -6.21
C ILE A 400 18.93 -8.89 -5.06
N LEU A 401 18.65 -8.47 -3.82
CA LEU A 401 18.72 -9.34 -2.65
C LEU A 401 17.63 -10.43 -2.67
N SER A 402 16.44 -10.14 -3.21
CA SER A 402 15.38 -11.14 -3.43
C SER A 402 15.79 -12.17 -4.48
N PHE A 403 16.44 -11.76 -5.57
CA PHE A 403 16.99 -12.67 -6.59
C PHE A 403 18.08 -13.59 -6.02
N VAL A 404 19.03 -13.04 -5.25
CA VAL A 404 20.05 -13.84 -4.56
C VAL A 404 19.42 -14.78 -3.55
N GLY A 405 18.44 -14.32 -2.77
CA GLY A 405 17.66 -15.15 -1.85
C GLY A 405 16.94 -16.30 -2.57
N MET A 406 16.35 -16.03 -3.74
CA MET A 406 15.67 -17.05 -4.53
C MET A 406 16.65 -18.09 -5.09
N LEU A 407 17.79 -17.67 -5.63
CA LEU A 407 18.86 -18.59 -6.06
C LEU A 407 19.34 -19.47 -4.90
N VAL A 408 19.61 -18.87 -3.73
CA VAL A 408 20.08 -19.60 -2.56
C VAL A 408 19.03 -20.60 -2.10
N PHE A 409 17.76 -20.21 -1.93
CA PHE A 409 16.64 -21.11 -1.61
C PHE A 409 16.52 -22.26 -2.63
N THR A 410 16.61 -21.93 -3.93
CA THR A 410 16.53 -22.91 -5.04
C THR A 410 17.57 -24.02 -4.91
N PHE A 411 18.84 -23.66 -4.67
CA PHE A 411 19.92 -24.64 -4.58
C PHE A 411 20.02 -25.33 -3.21
N THR A 412 19.48 -24.75 -2.14
CA THR A 412 19.49 -25.38 -0.80
C THR A 412 18.36 -26.39 -0.57
N LEU A 413 17.23 -26.29 -1.29
CA LEU A 413 16.13 -27.27 -1.20
C LEU A 413 16.61 -28.72 -1.35
N ASN A 414 17.49 -28.99 -2.32
CA ASN A 414 18.01 -30.32 -2.64
C ASN A 414 19.18 -30.79 -1.74
N LEU A 415 19.63 -30.01 -0.76
CA LEU A 415 20.78 -30.38 0.10
C LEU A 415 20.41 -31.30 1.27
N ASN A 416 19.18 -31.82 1.30
CA ASN A 416 18.64 -32.72 2.33
C ASN A 416 18.87 -32.22 3.78
N ASN A 417 18.78 -30.90 3.97
CA ASN A 417 18.96 -30.24 5.27
C ASN A 417 17.86 -29.20 5.47
N ILE A 418 16.78 -29.63 6.12
CA ILE A 418 15.58 -28.81 6.31
C ILE A 418 15.86 -27.53 7.13
N HIS A 419 16.82 -27.56 8.07
CA HIS A 419 17.20 -26.37 8.86
C HIS A 419 17.82 -25.27 7.98
N LEU A 420 18.56 -25.65 6.92
CA LEU A 420 19.06 -24.69 5.94
C LEU A 420 17.92 -24.10 5.11
N VAL A 421 16.90 -24.90 4.76
CA VAL A 421 15.69 -24.42 4.07
C VAL A 421 14.94 -23.39 4.92
N PHE A 422 14.81 -23.58 6.24
CA PHE A 422 14.25 -22.57 7.14
C PHE A 422 14.98 -21.22 7.06
N VAL A 423 16.31 -21.23 7.15
CA VAL A 423 17.13 -20.00 7.10
C VAL A 423 16.99 -19.32 5.73
N THR A 424 17.11 -20.08 4.64
CA THR A 424 17.06 -19.54 3.28
C THR A 424 15.67 -19.05 2.88
N ALA A 425 14.60 -19.72 3.31
CA ALA A 425 13.22 -19.23 3.15
C ALA A 425 12.96 -17.95 3.95
N GLY A 426 13.50 -17.84 5.17
CA GLY A 426 13.44 -16.60 5.96
C GLY A 426 14.15 -15.42 5.28
N VAL A 427 15.36 -15.65 4.75
CA VAL A 427 16.13 -14.64 4.00
C VAL A 427 15.41 -14.23 2.70
N LEU A 428 14.88 -15.20 1.94
CA LEU A 428 14.06 -14.93 0.76
C LEU A 428 12.84 -14.09 1.12
N GLY A 429 12.06 -14.53 2.11
CA GLY A 429 10.84 -13.84 2.54
C GLY A 429 11.08 -12.41 3.00
N PHE A 430 12.13 -12.18 3.80
CA PHE A 430 12.54 -10.85 4.28
C PHE A 430 12.66 -9.82 3.16
N PHE A 431 13.39 -10.14 2.08
CA PHE A 431 13.55 -9.20 0.96
C PHE A 431 12.33 -9.20 0.03
N MET A 432 11.82 -10.39 -0.30
CA MET A 432 10.78 -10.56 -1.31
C MET A 432 9.45 -9.92 -0.89
N THR A 433 9.04 -10.04 0.37
CA THR A 433 7.84 -9.32 0.85
C THR A 433 8.16 -7.92 1.35
N GLY A 434 9.42 -7.66 1.74
CA GLY A 434 9.90 -6.31 2.07
C GLY A 434 9.68 -5.31 0.93
N TYR A 435 9.65 -5.81 -0.30
CA TYR A 435 9.34 -5.07 -1.52
C TYR A 435 7.88 -4.57 -1.62
N LEU A 436 6.87 -5.27 -1.07
CA LEU A 436 5.44 -4.89 -1.24
C LEU A 436 5.14 -3.43 -0.80
N PRO A 437 5.46 -2.99 0.44
CA PRO A 437 5.22 -1.60 0.84
C PRO A 437 6.04 -0.59 0.03
N LEU A 438 7.30 -0.93 -0.33
CA LEU A 438 8.14 -0.07 -1.18
C LEU A 438 7.47 0.22 -2.53
N GLY A 439 6.87 -0.81 -3.14
CA GLY A 439 6.15 -0.69 -4.40
C GLY A 439 4.92 0.22 -4.33
N PHE A 440 4.14 0.14 -3.24
CA PHE A 440 3.00 1.05 -3.04
C PHE A 440 3.44 2.50 -2.84
N GLU A 441 4.43 2.77 -1.98
CA GLU A 441 4.88 4.15 -1.77
C GLU A 441 5.53 4.73 -3.03
N PHE A 442 6.39 3.97 -3.71
CA PHE A 442 7.01 4.42 -4.95
C PHE A 442 5.98 4.64 -6.06
N GLY A 443 4.94 3.79 -6.11
CA GLY A 443 3.80 3.96 -7.01
C GLY A 443 3.06 5.28 -6.78
N VAL A 444 2.68 5.56 -5.53
CA VAL A 444 2.02 6.83 -5.17
C VAL A 444 2.89 8.05 -5.51
N GLU A 445 4.19 7.97 -5.24
CA GLU A 445 5.16 9.06 -5.48
C GLU A 445 5.30 9.43 -6.97
N ILE A 446 5.31 8.43 -7.88
CA ILE A 446 5.42 8.67 -9.33
C ILE A 446 4.07 8.94 -10.02
N THR A 447 2.94 8.62 -9.38
CA THR A 447 1.60 8.81 -9.95
C THR A 447 0.87 10.06 -9.46
N TYR A 448 1.39 10.79 -8.46
CA TYR A 448 0.79 12.04 -7.98
C TYR A 448 0.49 13.02 -9.14
N PRO A 449 -0.71 13.65 -9.19
CA PRO A 449 -1.79 13.68 -8.19
C PRO A 449 -2.93 12.64 -8.40
N GLU A 450 -2.69 11.53 -9.08
CA GLU A 450 -3.73 10.49 -9.30
C GLU A 450 -4.13 9.77 -7.99
N SER A 451 -5.33 9.19 -7.96
CA SER A 451 -5.88 8.50 -6.77
C SER A 451 -4.98 7.34 -6.30
N GLU A 452 -4.59 7.39 -5.01
CA GLU A 452 -3.79 6.34 -4.37
C GLU A 452 -4.47 4.96 -4.45
N GLY A 453 -5.81 4.92 -4.43
CA GLY A 453 -6.60 3.69 -4.58
C GLY A 453 -6.53 3.10 -6.00
N THR A 454 -6.58 3.94 -7.04
CA THR A 454 -6.46 3.50 -8.44
C THR A 454 -5.04 3.01 -8.75
N SER A 455 -4.02 3.72 -8.28
CA SER A 455 -2.61 3.36 -8.44
C SER A 455 -2.29 2.02 -7.75
N SER A 456 -2.66 1.86 -6.47
CA SER A 456 -2.48 0.60 -5.73
C SER A 456 -3.35 -0.55 -6.24
N GLY A 457 -4.54 -0.29 -6.79
CA GLY A 457 -5.37 -1.28 -7.47
C GLY A 457 -4.71 -1.86 -8.72
N LEU A 458 -4.10 -1.01 -9.56
CA LEU A 458 -3.37 -1.45 -10.76
C LEU A 458 -2.08 -2.22 -10.42
N LEU A 459 -1.33 -1.80 -9.40
CA LEU A 459 -0.15 -2.55 -8.90
C LEU A 459 -0.52 -3.98 -8.49
N ASN A 460 -1.58 -4.13 -7.70
CA ASN A 460 -2.11 -5.45 -7.35
C ASN A 460 -2.61 -6.21 -8.59
N ALA A 461 -3.28 -5.58 -9.54
CA ALA A 461 -3.76 -6.26 -10.75
C ALA A 461 -2.61 -6.92 -11.53
N PHE A 462 -1.47 -6.24 -11.67
CA PHE A 462 -0.28 -6.81 -12.29
C PHE A 462 0.35 -7.93 -11.44
N ALA A 463 0.39 -7.80 -10.11
CA ALA A 463 0.81 -8.88 -9.21
C ALA A 463 -0.04 -10.14 -9.38
N GLN A 464 -1.35 -10.00 -9.56
CA GLN A 464 -2.26 -11.13 -9.79
C GLN A 464 -2.06 -11.74 -11.19
N ILE A 465 -1.89 -10.92 -12.25
CA ILE A 465 -1.60 -11.42 -13.62
C ILE A 465 -0.33 -12.26 -13.64
N PHE A 466 0.78 -11.74 -13.10
CA PHE A 466 2.04 -12.49 -13.02
C PHE A 466 1.94 -13.67 -12.06
N GLY A 467 1.20 -13.56 -10.96
CA GLY A 467 0.89 -14.67 -10.06
C GLY A 467 0.22 -15.85 -10.77
N ILE A 468 -0.78 -15.60 -11.62
CA ILE A 468 -1.45 -16.65 -12.43
C ILE A 468 -0.44 -17.33 -13.35
N ILE A 469 0.29 -16.54 -14.13
CA ILE A 469 1.25 -17.04 -15.12
C ILE A 469 2.34 -17.88 -14.44
N PHE A 470 2.89 -17.37 -13.34
CA PHE A 470 3.97 -18.02 -12.63
C PHE A 470 3.50 -19.27 -11.88
N THR A 471 2.35 -19.23 -11.19
CA THR A 471 1.82 -20.41 -10.46
C THR A 471 1.53 -21.55 -11.43
N LEU A 472 0.92 -21.27 -12.60
CA LEU A 472 0.63 -22.29 -13.61
C LEU A 472 1.91 -22.89 -14.22
N ILE A 473 2.88 -22.04 -14.60
CA ILE A 473 4.12 -22.53 -15.24
C ILE A 473 5.03 -23.23 -14.22
N GLN A 474 5.20 -22.66 -13.02
CA GLN A 474 6.01 -23.27 -11.95
C GLN A 474 5.38 -24.57 -11.45
N GLY A 475 4.05 -24.63 -11.27
CA GLY A 475 3.36 -25.86 -10.82
C GLY A 475 3.53 -27.00 -11.83
N LYS A 476 3.37 -26.67 -13.13
CA LYS A 476 3.63 -27.65 -14.20
C LYS A 476 5.09 -28.09 -14.27
N LEU A 477 6.05 -27.16 -14.23
CA LEU A 477 7.49 -27.51 -14.19
C LEU A 477 7.89 -28.32 -12.95
N THR A 478 7.22 -28.09 -11.81
CA THR A 478 7.45 -28.83 -10.57
C THR A 478 6.93 -30.26 -10.68
N THR A 479 5.77 -30.45 -11.32
CA THR A 479 5.12 -31.75 -11.52
C THR A 479 5.77 -32.58 -12.64
N ASP A 480 6.07 -31.96 -13.79
CA ASP A 480 6.63 -32.66 -14.96
C ASP A 480 8.14 -32.92 -14.83
N HIS A 481 8.87 -32.15 -14.00
CA HIS A 481 10.32 -32.24 -13.86
C HIS A 481 10.79 -32.29 -12.40
N ASN A 482 10.83 -31.14 -11.71
CA ASN A 482 11.23 -30.99 -10.31
C ASN A 482 11.08 -29.53 -9.83
N PRO A 483 11.09 -29.27 -8.50
CA PRO A 483 11.07 -27.93 -7.93
C PRO A 483 12.20 -27.01 -8.44
N LEU A 484 13.37 -27.57 -8.77
CA LEU A 484 14.52 -26.82 -9.29
C LEU A 484 14.20 -26.14 -10.63
N ALA A 485 13.54 -26.83 -11.57
CA ALA A 485 13.16 -26.26 -12.87
C ALA A 485 12.16 -25.09 -12.71
N GLY A 486 11.13 -25.27 -11.87
CA GLY A 486 10.15 -24.22 -11.57
C GLY A 486 10.77 -23.00 -10.91
N ASN A 487 11.72 -23.21 -9.99
CA ASN A 487 12.41 -22.13 -9.30
C ASN A 487 13.42 -21.38 -10.19
N LEU A 488 14.12 -22.08 -11.09
CA LEU A 488 14.99 -21.43 -12.09
C LEU A 488 14.19 -20.56 -13.08
N PHE A 489 12.96 -20.95 -13.43
CA PHE A 489 12.04 -20.12 -14.20
C PHE A 489 11.71 -18.81 -13.46
N LEU A 490 11.40 -18.85 -12.15
CA LEU A 490 11.20 -17.63 -11.35
C LEU A 490 12.48 -16.78 -11.27
N CYS A 491 13.64 -17.39 -11.05
CA CYS A 491 14.92 -16.67 -11.04
C CYS A 491 15.16 -15.88 -12.33
N ALA A 492 14.86 -16.46 -13.50
CA ALA A 492 15.00 -15.76 -14.79
C ALA A 492 14.07 -14.52 -14.89
N TRP A 493 12.83 -14.64 -14.41
CA TRP A 493 11.89 -13.51 -14.38
C TRP A 493 12.27 -12.43 -13.37
N ILE A 494 12.70 -12.80 -12.16
CA ILE A 494 13.18 -11.84 -11.16
C ILE A 494 14.44 -11.13 -11.67
N PHE A 495 15.34 -11.83 -12.39
CA PHE A 495 16.49 -11.19 -13.04
C PHE A 495 16.09 -10.16 -14.10
N LEU A 496 15.11 -10.47 -14.95
CA LEU A 496 14.51 -9.49 -15.86
C LEU A 496 13.89 -8.30 -15.10
N GLY A 497 13.25 -8.57 -13.97
CA GLY A 497 12.73 -7.56 -13.05
C GLY A 497 13.79 -6.59 -12.52
N ILE A 498 15.02 -7.05 -12.22
CA ILE A 498 16.15 -6.17 -11.84
C ILE A 498 16.48 -5.21 -12.98
N ILE A 499 16.62 -5.73 -14.21
CA ILE A 499 16.95 -4.91 -15.40
C ILE A 499 15.87 -3.84 -15.63
N LEU A 500 14.60 -4.24 -15.62
CA LEU A 500 13.47 -3.32 -15.78
C LEU A 500 13.39 -2.28 -14.64
N THR A 501 13.72 -2.67 -13.40
CA THR A 501 13.74 -1.75 -12.24
C THR A 501 14.85 -0.70 -12.39
N ALA A 502 16.03 -1.09 -12.87
CA ALA A 502 17.13 -0.16 -13.13
C ALA A 502 16.76 0.91 -14.18
N LEU A 503 15.94 0.55 -15.17
CA LEU A 503 15.45 1.46 -16.23
C LEU A 503 14.37 2.46 -15.78
N ILE A 504 13.78 2.31 -14.58
CA ILE A 504 12.79 3.26 -14.06
C ILE A 504 13.45 4.63 -13.85
N LYS A 505 12.90 5.69 -14.46
CA LYS A 505 13.28 7.07 -14.16
C LYS A 505 12.65 7.50 -12.84
N SER A 506 13.48 7.97 -11.90
CA SER A 506 13.06 8.38 -10.55
C SER A 506 12.77 9.88 -10.49
N GLU A 507 11.78 10.34 -11.25
CA GLU A 507 11.25 11.71 -11.11
C GLU A 507 10.22 11.72 -9.96
N LEU A 508 10.66 12.10 -8.76
CA LEU A 508 9.87 12.11 -7.51
C LEU A 508 8.94 13.34 -7.48
N LYS A 509 7.74 13.20 -8.05
CA LYS A 509 6.83 14.33 -8.27
C LYS A 509 6.29 14.95 -6.99
N ARG A 510 5.89 14.14 -6.01
CA ARG A 510 5.27 14.61 -4.76
C ARG A 510 6.31 15.18 -3.81
N HIS A 511 7.51 14.62 -3.75
CA HIS A 511 8.65 15.20 -3.03
C HIS A 511 9.06 16.56 -3.62
N ASN A 512 9.13 16.69 -4.95
CA ASN A 512 9.44 17.96 -5.60
C ASN A 512 8.34 19.02 -5.40
N VAL A 513 7.06 18.64 -5.39
CA VAL A 513 5.95 19.56 -5.06
C VAL A 513 6.01 20.02 -3.61
N ASN A 514 6.25 19.10 -2.66
CA ASN A 514 6.41 19.47 -1.26
C ASN A 514 7.62 20.39 -1.05
N MET A 515 8.78 20.07 -1.65
CA MET A 515 9.96 20.95 -1.58
C MET A 515 9.75 22.29 -2.31
N GLY A 516 8.88 22.38 -3.32
CA GLY A 516 8.50 23.64 -3.96
C GLY A 516 7.58 24.50 -3.09
N ALA A 517 6.60 23.89 -2.42
CA ALA A 517 5.74 24.56 -1.44
C ALA A 517 6.54 25.00 -0.20
N ASP A 518 7.40 24.13 0.31
CA ASP A 518 8.34 24.45 1.38
C ASP A 518 9.33 25.53 0.93
N ALA A 519 9.84 25.54 -0.32
CA ALA A 519 10.73 26.60 -0.83
C ALA A 519 10.06 27.98 -0.86
N ASN A 520 8.78 28.06 -1.22
CA ASN A 520 8.00 29.29 -1.10
C ASN A 520 7.83 29.74 0.37
N HIS A 521 7.95 28.81 1.33
CA HIS A 521 7.91 29.09 2.77
C HIS A 521 9.32 29.28 3.40
N LEU A 522 10.38 28.78 2.74
CA LEU A 522 11.80 28.79 3.16
C LEU A 522 12.60 29.95 2.58
N GLN A 523 12.05 30.75 1.65
CA GLN A 523 12.57 32.08 1.37
C GLN A 523 12.61 32.98 2.64
N ALA A 524 11.92 32.58 3.72
CA ALA A 524 11.92 33.29 5.00
C ALA A 524 12.97 32.82 6.04
N VAL A 525 13.60 31.63 5.92
CA VAL A 525 14.56 31.14 6.96
C VAL A 525 15.72 30.33 6.36
N THR A 526 16.92 30.89 6.37
CA THR A 526 18.17 30.18 6.05
C THR A 526 18.80 29.58 7.31
N PHE A 527 19.14 28.26 7.32
CA PHE A 527 20.34 27.80 8.03
C PHE A 527 20.89 26.41 7.62
N ARG A 528 22.16 26.43 7.19
CA ARG A 528 23.29 25.57 7.62
C ARG A 528 23.03 24.08 7.90
N GLY A 529 23.58 23.21 7.04
CA GLY A 529 23.65 21.76 7.28
C GLY A 529 24.83 21.33 8.15
N ASP A 530 24.64 20.23 8.88
CA ASP A 530 25.70 19.28 9.28
C ASP A 530 25.07 18.02 9.91
N ARG A 531 25.14 16.87 9.24
CA ARG A 531 24.95 15.51 9.83
C ARG A 531 25.18 14.37 8.81
N PHE A 532 26.44 14.06 8.49
CA PHE A 532 26.78 12.98 7.54
C PHE A 532 27.53 11.76 8.10
N LEU A 533 27.91 11.73 9.39
CA LEU A 533 28.83 10.70 9.92
C LEU A 533 28.22 9.42 10.54
N ASN A 534 26.91 9.34 10.79
CA ASN A 534 26.32 8.19 11.53
C ASN A 534 25.74 7.06 10.65
N LEU A 535 25.74 7.19 9.32
CA LEU A 535 25.09 6.20 8.43
C LEU A 535 25.97 4.97 8.09
N SER A 536 27.30 5.10 8.22
CA SER A 536 28.27 4.06 7.86
C SER A 536 28.25 2.87 8.85
N LEU A 537 28.13 3.14 10.14
CA LEU A 537 28.16 2.13 11.21
C LEU A 537 26.95 1.18 11.18
N LEU A 538 25.75 1.68 10.85
CA LEU A 538 24.55 0.86 10.75
C LEU A 538 24.57 -0.03 9.50
N SER A 539 25.11 0.47 8.38
CA SER A 539 25.35 -0.31 7.16
C SER A 539 26.31 -1.49 7.41
N LEU A 540 27.33 -1.30 8.26
CA LEU A 540 28.30 -2.33 8.61
C LEU A 540 27.67 -3.52 9.34
N ASN A 541 26.77 -3.28 10.29
CA ASN A 541 26.16 -4.36 11.10
C ASN A 541 25.26 -5.28 10.25
N ILE A 542 24.48 -4.73 9.32
CA ILE A 542 23.64 -5.54 8.41
C ILE A 542 24.52 -6.34 7.44
N LYS A 543 25.58 -5.71 6.89
CA LYS A 543 26.58 -6.41 6.05
C LYS A 543 27.30 -7.51 6.81
N SER A 544 27.66 -7.30 8.08
CA SER A 544 28.34 -8.29 8.91
C SER A 544 27.46 -9.51 9.18
N LEU A 545 26.19 -9.30 9.59
CA LEU A 545 25.23 -10.39 9.80
C LEU A 545 25.01 -11.19 8.50
N PHE A 546 24.87 -10.50 7.36
CA PHE A 546 24.72 -11.12 6.05
C PHE A 546 25.96 -11.94 5.62
N VAL A 547 27.16 -11.38 5.77
CA VAL A 547 28.42 -12.10 5.46
C VAL A 547 28.59 -13.33 6.35
N SER A 548 28.22 -13.25 7.65
CA SER A 548 28.28 -14.41 8.55
C SER A 548 27.33 -15.54 8.12
N VAL A 549 26.07 -15.23 7.78
CA VAL A 549 25.09 -16.24 7.32
C VAL A 549 25.45 -16.81 5.94
N LEU A 550 25.93 -15.96 5.03
CA LEU A 550 26.37 -16.38 3.69
C LEU A 550 27.64 -17.24 3.76
N ALA A 551 28.63 -16.86 4.57
CA ALA A 551 29.85 -17.65 4.78
C ALA A 551 29.54 -18.99 5.46
N PHE A 552 28.65 -19.03 6.44
CA PHE A 552 28.21 -20.28 7.08
C PHE A 552 27.48 -21.21 6.08
N SER A 553 26.66 -20.65 5.19
CA SER A 553 25.96 -21.42 4.15
C SER A 553 26.92 -21.93 3.05
N LEU A 554 27.90 -21.11 2.65
CA LEU A 554 28.91 -21.49 1.65
C LEU A 554 29.93 -22.49 2.19
N ALA A 555 30.29 -22.43 3.48
CA ALA A 555 31.23 -23.36 4.10
C ALA A 555 30.72 -24.80 4.21
N ASN A 556 29.40 -25.00 4.18
CA ASN A 556 28.75 -26.31 4.31
C ASN A 556 28.23 -26.87 2.98
N CYS A 557 28.56 -26.27 1.83
CA CYS A 557 28.06 -26.68 0.52
C CYS A 557 29.08 -27.58 -0.22
N PRO A 558 28.81 -28.88 -0.43
CA PRO A 558 29.73 -29.78 -1.11
C PRO A 558 29.53 -29.72 -2.64
N LEU A 559 30.03 -28.67 -3.29
CA LEU A 559 30.11 -28.61 -4.76
C LEU A 559 31.50 -28.20 -5.27
N SER A 560 31.81 -28.68 -6.48
CA SER A 560 33.18 -28.77 -6.98
C SER A 560 33.85 -27.40 -7.21
N ARG A 561 35.18 -27.38 -7.06
CA ARG A 561 36.08 -26.20 -7.13
C ARG A 561 35.98 -25.35 -8.41
N GLN A 562 35.20 -25.76 -9.41
CA GLN A 562 35.09 -25.13 -10.72
C GLN A 562 33.90 -24.17 -10.83
N GLY A 563 32.76 -24.46 -10.19
CA GLY A 563 31.61 -23.53 -10.14
C GLY A 563 31.83 -22.32 -9.22
N PHE A 564 32.57 -22.52 -8.13
CA PHE A 564 32.84 -21.50 -7.10
C PHE A 564 33.61 -20.28 -7.64
N LYS A 565 34.55 -20.50 -8.57
CA LYS A 565 35.33 -19.41 -9.17
C LYS A 565 34.48 -18.49 -10.04
N THR A 566 33.54 -19.04 -10.80
CA THR A 566 32.68 -18.26 -11.70
C THR A 566 31.71 -17.39 -10.91
N LEU A 567 30.99 -17.97 -9.93
CA LEU A 567 29.96 -17.23 -9.18
C LEU A 567 30.56 -16.09 -8.35
N SER A 568 31.69 -16.33 -7.66
CA SER A 568 32.39 -15.30 -6.87
C SER A 568 32.88 -14.13 -7.74
N PHE A 569 33.38 -14.41 -8.96
CA PHE A 569 33.87 -13.37 -9.86
C PHE A 569 32.74 -12.45 -10.34
N TYR A 570 31.60 -13.01 -10.78
CA TYR A 570 30.46 -12.20 -11.21
C TYR A 570 29.83 -11.39 -10.07
N THR A 571 29.72 -11.94 -8.85
CA THR A 571 29.14 -11.19 -7.71
C THR A 571 30.02 -10.00 -7.29
N LEU A 572 31.35 -10.16 -7.23
CA LEU A 572 32.25 -9.03 -6.96
C LEU A 572 32.29 -8.02 -8.10
N SER A 573 32.34 -8.47 -9.37
CA SER A 573 32.33 -7.55 -10.52
C SER A 573 31.05 -6.72 -10.60
N CYS A 574 29.87 -7.29 -10.32
CA CYS A 574 28.63 -6.53 -10.26
C CYS A 574 28.61 -5.51 -9.11
N CYS A 575 29.14 -5.84 -7.92
CA CYS A 575 29.26 -4.88 -6.83
C CYS A 575 30.22 -3.72 -7.16
N GLN A 576 31.31 -3.95 -7.89
CA GLN A 576 32.22 -2.86 -8.30
C GLN A 576 31.64 -1.98 -9.41
N LEU A 577 30.96 -2.58 -10.42
CA LEU A 577 30.33 -1.82 -11.51
C LEU A 577 29.20 -0.90 -11.05
N VAL A 578 28.42 -1.30 -10.05
CA VAL A 578 27.37 -0.44 -9.47
C VAL A 578 27.96 0.74 -8.68
N VAL A 579 29.10 0.56 -8.00
CA VAL A 579 29.75 1.63 -7.22
C VAL A 579 30.48 2.65 -8.12
N SER A 580 31.03 2.23 -9.25
CA SER A 580 31.76 3.14 -10.16
C SER A 580 30.85 4.06 -11.00
N ASN A 581 29.57 3.75 -11.16
CA ASN A 581 28.65 4.53 -12.01
C ASN A 581 27.86 5.64 -11.26
N ASP A 582 27.95 5.69 -9.93
CA ASP A 582 27.34 6.74 -9.09
C ASP A 582 28.36 7.83 -8.65
N PHE A 583 29.54 7.88 -9.30
CA PHE A 583 30.65 8.80 -8.95
C PHE A 583 31.26 9.54 -10.17
N ALA A 584 30.52 9.65 -11.27
CA ALA A 584 30.90 10.38 -12.49
C ALA A 584 29.73 11.24 -13.00
#